data_AF-L1J2D1-F1
#
_entry.id   AF-L1J2D1-F1
#
_cell.length_a   1.000
_cell.length_b   1.000
_cell.length_c   1.000
_cell.angle_alpha   90.00
_cell.angle_beta   90.00
_cell.angle_gamma   90.00
#
_symmetry.space_group_name_H-M   'P 1'
#
loop_
_entity.id
_entity.type
_entity.pdbx_description
1 polymer ?
#
loop_
_entity_poly.entity_id
_entity_poly.type
_entity_poly.pdbx_seq_one_letter_code
_entity_poly.pdbx_strand_id
1 'polypeptide(L)'
;MQKQARRMKSKGFINYFGLQRFGTGSVPSAEVGKWIILREWEKAVEVIMDPATAKDPGERRAKVKYKENGNAGIALSRMPPFAKSETAILRELAKGGGHKEAIFSLSNRNMYASSFESLLWNMAATRRIELYGSKEVAAGDLVLLTDARGYTQKRNMGRKNQYLVLPVAMTFVAALREIVMVELM
;
A
#
# COMPACT_ATOMS: atom_id res chain seq x y z
N MET A 1 2.98 32.18 8.09
CA MET A 1 1.95 31.31 7.48
C MET A 1 1.44 31.78 6.10
N GLN A 2 1.08 33.05 5.90
CA GLN A 2 0.49 33.50 4.62
C GLN A 2 1.35 33.25 3.37
N LYS A 3 2.69 33.33 3.46
CA LYS A 3 3.62 33.02 2.37
C LYS A 3 3.56 31.55 1.92
N GLN A 4 3.45 30.61 2.87
CA GLN A 4 3.35 29.17 2.60
C GLN A 4 2.02 28.85 1.90
N ALA A 5 0.91 29.40 2.41
CA ALA A 5 -0.42 29.22 1.82
C ALA A 5 -0.51 29.76 0.39
N ARG A 6 0.06 30.95 0.13
CA ARG A 6 0.13 31.52 -1.23
C ARG A 6 0.91 30.64 -2.19
N ARG A 7 2.02 30.03 -1.74
CA ARG A 7 2.83 29.10 -2.54
C ARG A 7 2.08 27.80 -2.84
N MET A 8 1.35 27.24 -1.89
CA MET A 8 0.51 26.06 -2.13
C MET A 8 -0.62 26.38 -3.12
N LYS A 9 -1.25 27.56 -3.01
CA LYS A 9 -2.28 28.01 -3.96
C LYS A 9 -1.76 28.12 -5.40
N SER A 10 -0.53 28.60 -5.60
CA SER A 10 0.02 28.82 -6.95
C SER A 10 0.75 27.62 -7.54
N LYS A 11 1.39 26.78 -6.72
CA LYS A 11 2.22 25.65 -7.18
C LYS A 11 1.65 24.28 -6.86
N GLY A 12 0.62 24.19 -6.01
CA GLY A 12 0.08 22.92 -5.54
C GLY A 12 1.06 22.17 -4.63
N PHE A 13 0.85 20.86 -4.55
CA PHE A 13 1.67 19.90 -3.82
C PHE A 13 1.66 18.55 -4.55
N ILE A 14 2.63 17.69 -4.22
CA ILE A 14 2.71 16.35 -4.80
C ILE A 14 1.67 15.46 -4.13
N ASN A 15 0.88 14.72 -4.91
CA ASN A 15 -0.24 13.94 -4.42
C ASN A 15 0.15 12.63 -3.70
N TYR A 16 1.06 12.68 -2.73
CA TYR A 16 1.44 11.51 -1.95
C TYR A 16 0.29 10.92 -1.14
N PHE A 17 0.26 9.59 -1.04
CA PHE A 17 -0.48 8.91 0.00
C PHE A 17 0.19 9.18 1.36
N GLY A 18 -0.55 9.77 2.29
CA GLY A 18 -0.07 10.07 3.64
C GLY A 18 0.02 8.82 4.53
N LEU A 19 0.67 8.97 5.70
CA LEU A 19 0.91 7.90 6.67
C LEU A 19 -0.35 7.11 7.05
N GLN A 20 -1.51 7.76 7.10
CA GLN A 20 -2.80 7.13 7.38
C GLN A 20 -3.16 6.00 6.39
N ARG A 21 -2.66 6.04 5.15
CA ARG A 21 -2.93 5.01 4.13
C ARG A 21 -2.19 3.70 4.40
N PHE A 22 -1.08 3.77 5.15
CA PHE A 22 -0.25 2.63 5.51
C PHE A 22 -0.65 2.02 6.86
N GLY A 23 -1.77 2.47 7.42
CA GLY A 23 -2.28 2.06 8.72
C GLY A 23 -1.65 2.84 9.87
N THR A 24 -2.38 2.92 10.98
CA THR A 24 -1.90 3.50 12.27
C THR A 24 -1.49 2.42 13.26
N GLY A 25 -1.62 1.15 12.85
CA GLY A 25 -1.19 -0.02 13.59
C GLY A 25 0.32 -0.16 13.62
N SER A 26 0.79 -1.10 14.43
CA SER A 26 2.21 -1.46 14.55
C SER A 26 2.65 -2.50 13.52
N VAL A 27 1.71 -3.19 12.87
CA VAL A 27 2.00 -4.06 11.73
C VAL A 27 2.27 -3.19 10.49
N PRO A 28 3.42 -3.37 9.80
CA PRO A 28 3.77 -2.58 8.63
C PRO A 28 2.92 -2.99 7.41
N SER A 29 1.83 -2.26 7.16
CA SER A 29 0.82 -2.69 6.17
C SER A 29 1.38 -2.86 4.76
N ALA A 30 2.27 -1.97 4.32
CA ALA A 30 2.87 -2.03 2.99
C ALA A 30 3.79 -3.25 2.83
N GLU A 31 4.49 -3.65 3.90
CA GLU A 31 5.35 -4.83 3.89
C GLU A 31 4.52 -6.11 3.78
N VAL A 32 3.42 -6.22 4.54
CA VAL A 32 2.45 -7.32 4.35
C VAL A 32 1.90 -7.31 2.93
N GLY A 33 1.56 -6.14 2.39
CA GLY A 33 1.07 -5.97 1.02
C GLY A 33 2.06 -6.46 -0.05
N LYS A 34 3.36 -6.19 0.12
CA LYS A 34 4.43 -6.70 -0.75
C LYS A 34 4.36 -8.22 -0.85
N TRP A 35 4.34 -8.92 0.28
CA TRP A 35 4.31 -10.38 0.31
C TRP A 35 3.02 -10.97 -0.26
N ILE A 36 1.88 -10.32 -0.04
CA ILE A 36 0.59 -10.71 -0.64
C ILE A 36 0.65 -10.64 -2.18
N ILE A 37 1.19 -9.55 -2.74
CA ILE A 37 1.28 -9.36 -4.20
C ILE A 37 2.26 -10.35 -4.83
N LEU A 38 3.37 -10.64 -4.13
CA LEU A 38 4.34 -11.66 -4.53
C LEU A 38 3.84 -13.09 -4.35
N ARG A 39 2.66 -13.30 -3.74
CA ARG A 39 2.10 -14.62 -3.40
C ARG A 39 2.95 -15.42 -2.42
N GLU A 40 3.79 -14.73 -1.66
CA GLU A 40 4.61 -15.27 -0.58
C GLU A 40 3.80 -15.28 0.73
N TRP A 41 2.82 -16.19 0.79
CA TRP A 41 1.81 -16.18 1.86
C TRP A 41 2.38 -16.41 3.26
N GLU A 42 3.41 -17.25 3.35
CA GLU A 42 4.12 -17.53 4.61
C GLU A 42 4.77 -16.27 5.17
N LYS A 43 5.53 -15.54 4.36
CA LYS A 43 6.14 -14.26 4.74
C LYS A 43 5.10 -13.23 5.17
N ALA A 44 3.95 -13.17 4.48
CA ALA A 44 2.86 -12.29 4.89
C ALA A 44 2.32 -12.64 6.29
N VAL A 45 2.18 -13.93 6.60
CA VAL A 45 1.77 -14.40 7.94
C VAL A 45 2.87 -14.10 8.97
N GLU A 46 4.14 -14.33 8.66
CA GLU A 46 5.27 -14.05 9.55
C GLU A 46 5.30 -12.58 9.98
N VAL A 47 5.13 -11.64 9.05
CA VAL A 47 5.11 -10.21 9.35
C VAL A 47 3.93 -9.84 10.27
N ILE A 48 2.73 -10.38 10.01
CA ILE A 48 1.56 -10.11 10.87
C ILE A 48 1.75 -10.73 12.26
N MET A 49 2.34 -11.92 12.32
CA MET A 49 2.54 -12.69 13.55
C MET A 49 3.83 -12.35 14.29
N ASP A 50 4.64 -11.40 13.82
CA ASP A 50 5.87 -10.98 14.48
C ASP A 50 5.55 -10.34 15.85
N PRO A 51 6.07 -10.89 16.97
CA PRO A 51 5.91 -10.31 18.29
C PRO A 51 6.35 -8.84 18.40
N ALA A 52 7.29 -8.38 17.57
CA ALA A 52 7.74 -6.99 17.56
C ALA A 52 6.61 -6.02 17.22
N THR A 53 5.63 -6.46 16.43
CA THR A 53 4.47 -5.67 16.01
C THR A 53 3.37 -5.59 17.07
N ALA A 54 3.45 -6.30 18.20
CA ALA A 54 2.41 -6.26 19.22
C ALA A 54 2.58 -5.05 20.16
N LYS A 55 1.54 -4.21 20.31
CA LYS A 55 1.57 -3.12 21.32
C LYS A 55 1.15 -3.63 22.70
N ASP A 56 0.26 -4.62 22.73
CA ASP A 56 -0.23 -5.22 23.96
C ASP A 56 0.65 -6.38 24.43
N PRO A 57 0.99 -6.47 25.74
CA PRO A 57 1.78 -7.58 26.27
C PRO A 57 1.10 -8.95 26.11
N GLY A 58 -0.23 -9.04 26.15
CA GLY A 58 -0.98 -10.28 25.94
C GLY A 58 -0.86 -10.78 24.51
N GLU A 59 -1.09 -9.90 23.54
CA GLU A 59 -0.87 -10.16 22.11
C GLU A 59 0.57 -10.62 21.85
N ARG A 60 1.56 -9.89 22.42
CA ARG A 60 2.98 -10.22 22.29
C ARG A 60 3.28 -11.62 22.80
N ARG A 61 2.79 -11.99 23.99
CA ARG A 61 3.00 -13.33 24.56
C ARG A 61 2.40 -14.42 23.69
N ALA A 62 1.22 -14.19 23.10
CA ALA A 62 0.59 -15.14 22.20
C ALA A 62 1.39 -15.32 20.90
N LYS A 63 1.85 -14.21 20.29
CA LYS A 63 2.74 -14.23 19.10
C LYS A 63 4.07 -14.92 19.39
N VAL A 64 4.73 -14.64 20.53
CA VAL A 64 5.97 -15.33 20.93
C VAL A 64 5.72 -16.82 21.05
N LYS A 65 4.62 -17.22 21.70
CA LYS A 65 4.35 -18.63 21.90
C LYS A 65 4.15 -19.37 20.58
N TYR A 66 3.41 -18.76 19.65
CA TYR A 66 3.26 -19.27 18.30
C TYR A 66 4.61 -19.44 17.59
N LYS A 67 5.50 -18.44 17.68
CA LYS A 67 6.84 -18.49 17.07
C LYS A 67 7.74 -19.59 17.66
N GLU A 68 7.60 -19.89 18.95
CA GLU A 68 8.40 -20.93 19.62
C GLU A 68 7.97 -22.36 19.25
N ASN A 69 6.67 -22.62 19.14
CA ASN A 69 6.16 -23.99 19.09
C ASN A 69 5.32 -24.32 17.84
N GLY A 70 5.04 -23.33 16.99
CA GLY A 70 4.19 -23.47 15.80
C GLY A 70 2.74 -23.84 16.09
N ASN A 71 2.32 -23.91 17.37
CA ASN A 71 1.02 -24.40 17.77
C ASN A 71 -0.01 -23.27 17.75
N ALA A 72 -0.71 -23.16 16.62
CA ALA A 72 -1.74 -22.14 16.40
C ALA A 72 -2.90 -22.22 17.42
N GLY A 73 -3.27 -23.43 17.88
CA GLY A 73 -4.37 -23.61 18.85
C GLY A 73 -4.05 -23.04 20.23
N ILE A 74 -2.81 -23.25 20.72
CA ILE A 74 -2.36 -22.67 21.99
C ILE A 74 -2.24 -21.15 21.89
N ALA A 75 -1.72 -20.64 20.78
CA ALA A 75 -1.63 -19.20 20.56
C ALA A 75 -3.01 -18.55 20.46
N LEU A 76 -3.98 -19.21 19.80
CA LEU A 76 -5.34 -18.74 19.63
C LEU A 76 -6.06 -18.59 20.97
N SER A 77 -5.92 -19.56 21.88
CA SER A 77 -6.56 -19.50 23.21
C SER A 77 -6.00 -18.39 24.11
N ARG A 78 -4.82 -17.87 23.78
CA ARG A 78 -4.14 -16.78 24.49
C ARG A 78 -4.25 -15.43 23.79
N MET A 79 -4.76 -15.40 22.55
CA MET A 79 -4.82 -14.19 21.76
C MET A 79 -5.91 -13.25 22.29
N PRO A 80 -5.63 -11.96 22.52
CA PRO A 80 -6.65 -11.02 22.96
C PRO A 80 -7.77 -10.82 21.93
N PRO A 81 -9.04 -10.59 22.34
CA PRO A 81 -10.17 -10.46 21.42
C PRO A 81 -10.08 -9.31 20.41
N PHE A 82 -9.30 -8.27 20.69
CA PHE A 82 -9.11 -7.13 19.78
C PHE A 82 -8.16 -7.43 18.60
N ALA A 83 -7.31 -8.45 18.72
CA ALA A 83 -6.31 -8.82 17.70
C ALA A 83 -6.97 -9.66 16.59
N LYS A 84 -7.86 -9.01 15.81
CA LYS A 84 -8.76 -9.70 14.87
C LYS A 84 -8.02 -10.40 13.75
N SER A 85 -6.99 -9.79 13.18
CA SER A 85 -6.21 -10.35 12.07
C SER A 85 -5.44 -11.59 12.53
N GLU A 86 -4.75 -11.47 13.66
CA GLU A 86 -4.01 -12.54 14.31
C GLU A 86 -4.92 -13.72 14.68
N THR A 87 -6.08 -13.41 15.26
CA THR A 87 -7.09 -14.42 15.62
C THR A 87 -7.61 -15.15 14.38
N ALA A 88 -7.85 -14.45 13.27
CA ALA A 88 -8.30 -15.06 12.02
C ALA A 88 -7.23 -16.00 11.44
N ILE A 89 -5.98 -15.55 11.38
CA ILE A 89 -4.83 -16.37 10.94
C ILE A 89 -4.70 -17.62 11.80
N LEU A 90 -4.60 -17.46 13.12
CA LEU A 90 -4.42 -18.58 14.05
C LEU A 90 -5.59 -19.57 13.99
N ARG A 91 -6.82 -19.08 13.77
CA ARG A 91 -7.99 -19.94 13.62
C ARG A 91 -7.92 -20.80 12.37
N GLU A 92 -7.48 -20.26 11.23
CA GLU A 92 -7.32 -21.06 10.00
C GLU A 92 -6.18 -22.06 10.12
N LEU A 93 -5.04 -21.64 10.68
CA LEU A 93 -3.90 -22.54 10.88
C LEU A 93 -4.22 -23.67 11.87
N ALA A 94 -4.98 -23.40 12.94
CA ALA A 94 -5.40 -24.41 13.90
C ALA A 94 -6.35 -25.47 13.31
N LYS A 95 -7.04 -25.16 12.20
CA LYS A 95 -7.86 -26.13 11.44
C LYS A 95 -7.01 -26.99 10.48
N GLY A 96 -5.71 -26.74 10.38
CA GLY A 96 -4.84 -27.35 9.38
C GLY A 96 -4.88 -26.66 8.01
N GLY A 97 -5.42 -25.44 7.93
CA GLY A 97 -5.33 -24.61 6.72
C GLY A 97 -3.91 -24.12 6.46
N GLY A 98 -3.58 -23.80 5.21
CA GLY A 98 -2.29 -23.23 4.83
C GLY A 98 -2.21 -21.72 5.06
N HIS A 99 -1.02 -21.17 4.86
CA HIS A 99 -0.77 -19.71 4.96
C HIS A 99 -1.61 -18.90 3.98
N LYS A 100 -1.90 -19.45 2.79
CA LYS A 100 -2.76 -18.81 1.80
C LYS A 100 -4.18 -18.67 2.36
N GLU A 101 -4.77 -19.75 2.85
CA GLU A 101 -6.11 -19.76 3.45
C GLU A 101 -6.18 -18.80 4.64
N ALA A 102 -5.14 -18.78 5.48
CA ALA A 102 -5.01 -17.84 6.58
C ALA A 102 -5.04 -16.37 6.13
N ILE A 103 -4.29 -15.98 5.11
CA ILE A 103 -4.32 -14.62 4.56
C ILE A 103 -5.69 -14.31 3.93
N PHE A 104 -6.30 -15.27 3.24
CA PHE A 104 -7.60 -15.05 2.59
C PHE A 104 -8.75 -14.90 3.60
N SER A 105 -8.58 -15.41 4.83
CA SER A 105 -9.52 -15.21 5.93
C SER A 105 -9.57 -13.77 6.48
N LEU A 106 -8.56 -12.95 6.14
CA LEU A 106 -8.46 -11.58 6.62
C LEU A 106 -9.47 -10.66 5.91
N SER A 107 -10.29 -9.97 6.69
CA SER A 107 -11.23 -8.96 6.18
C SER A 107 -10.51 -7.73 5.61
N ASN A 108 -9.31 -7.43 6.09
CA ASN A 108 -8.49 -6.28 5.69
C ASN A 108 -7.41 -6.64 4.65
N ARG A 109 -7.45 -7.82 4.00
CA ARG A 109 -6.42 -8.23 3.02
C ARG A 109 -6.18 -7.20 1.90
N ASN A 110 -7.26 -6.59 1.39
CA ASN A 110 -7.19 -5.61 0.31
C ASN A 110 -6.52 -4.32 0.79
N MET A 111 -6.67 -3.98 2.09
CA MET A 111 -5.97 -2.84 2.69
C MET A 111 -4.46 -3.04 2.60
N TYR A 112 -3.94 -4.22 2.95
CA TYR A 112 -2.51 -4.53 2.84
C TYR A 112 -2.01 -4.37 1.41
N ALA A 113 -2.65 -5.03 0.44
CA ALA A 113 -2.28 -4.92 -0.98
C ALA A 113 -2.28 -3.46 -1.47
N SER A 114 -3.37 -2.72 -1.23
CA SER A 114 -3.49 -1.31 -1.64
C SER A 114 -2.49 -0.37 -0.95
N SER A 115 -2.03 -0.73 0.26
CA SER A 115 -1.00 0.04 0.95
C SER A 115 0.38 -0.11 0.30
N PHE A 116 0.71 -1.29 -0.24
CA PHE A 116 1.94 -1.47 -1.01
C PHE A 116 1.88 -0.74 -2.36
N GLU A 117 0.73 -0.79 -3.06
CA GLU A 117 0.51 -0.01 -4.29
C GLU A 117 0.68 1.50 -4.03
N SER A 118 0.18 1.98 -2.89
CA SER A 118 0.34 3.38 -2.47
C SER A 118 1.81 3.74 -2.20
N LEU A 119 2.61 2.80 -1.67
CA LEU A 119 4.05 2.98 -1.46
C LEU A 119 4.77 3.10 -2.80
N LEU A 120 4.49 2.19 -3.73
CA LEU A 120 5.03 2.24 -5.10
C LEU A 120 4.67 3.54 -5.81
N TRP A 121 3.44 4.04 -5.63
CA TRP A 121 3.04 5.34 -6.17
C TRP A 121 3.90 6.47 -5.59
N ASN A 122 4.09 6.51 -4.27
CA ASN A 122 4.89 7.55 -3.63
C ASN A 122 6.36 7.51 -4.11
N MET A 123 6.93 6.31 -4.25
CA MET A 123 8.28 6.14 -4.78
C MET A 123 8.37 6.60 -6.24
N ALA A 124 7.43 6.19 -7.09
CA ALA A 124 7.40 6.57 -8.50
C ALA A 124 7.22 8.08 -8.70
N ALA A 125 6.34 8.71 -7.93
CA ALA A 125 6.13 10.16 -7.97
C ALA A 125 7.39 10.93 -7.54
N THR A 126 8.07 10.47 -6.47
CA THR A 126 9.37 11.03 -6.04
C THR A 126 10.38 10.93 -7.18
N ARG A 127 10.58 9.72 -7.71
CA ARG A 127 11.57 9.45 -8.75
C ARG A 127 11.33 10.25 -10.03
N ARG A 128 10.07 10.38 -10.45
CA ARG A 128 9.68 11.19 -11.62
C ARG A 128 10.04 12.66 -11.43
N ILE A 129 9.87 13.21 -10.24
CA ILE A 129 10.20 14.61 -9.95
C ILE A 129 11.71 14.83 -9.86
N GLU A 130 12.45 13.88 -9.29
CA GLU A 130 13.92 13.93 -9.24
C GLU A 130 14.53 13.96 -10.65
N LEU A 131 14.04 13.11 -11.55
CA LEU A 131 14.63 12.95 -12.89
C LEU A 131 14.26 14.07 -13.85
N TYR A 132 13.03 14.56 -13.81
CA TYR A 132 12.48 15.46 -14.85
C TYR A 132 11.91 16.77 -14.30
N GLY A 133 11.98 16.99 -12.97
CA GLY A 133 11.38 18.15 -12.32
C GLY A 133 9.86 18.11 -12.25
N SER A 134 9.27 19.13 -11.64
CA SER A 134 7.82 19.22 -11.36
C SER A 134 7.08 20.31 -12.15
N LYS A 135 7.78 21.04 -13.03
CA LYS A 135 7.20 22.17 -13.77
C LYS A 135 6.53 21.75 -15.07
N GLU A 136 7.10 20.77 -15.75
CA GLU A 136 6.71 20.40 -17.11
C GLU A 136 6.51 18.89 -17.23
N VAL A 137 5.66 18.51 -18.18
CA VAL A 137 5.46 17.12 -18.59
C VAL A 137 6.65 16.68 -19.44
N ALA A 138 7.09 15.43 -19.27
CA ALA A 138 8.13 14.81 -20.05
C ALA A 138 7.51 13.89 -21.12
N ALA A 139 8.22 13.69 -22.23
CA ALA A 139 7.78 12.74 -23.25
C ALA A 139 7.64 11.34 -22.62
N GLY A 140 6.48 10.71 -22.82
CA GLY A 140 6.13 9.41 -22.22
C GLY A 140 5.34 9.49 -20.92
N ASP A 141 5.12 10.68 -20.36
CA ASP A 141 4.19 10.84 -19.24
C ASP A 141 2.75 10.56 -19.69
N LEU A 142 1.99 9.86 -18.83
CA LEU A 142 0.55 9.73 -19.00
C LEU A 142 -0.12 10.99 -18.46
N VAL A 143 -1.04 11.56 -19.24
CA VAL A 143 -1.73 12.81 -18.90
C VAL A 143 -3.24 12.59 -18.97
N LEU A 144 -3.95 12.98 -17.93
CA LEU A 144 -5.40 12.91 -17.90
C LEU A 144 -5.99 14.04 -18.75
N LEU A 145 -6.71 13.68 -19.81
CA LEU A 145 -7.47 14.63 -20.61
C LEU A 145 -8.80 14.93 -19.91
N THR A 146 -8.97 16.16 -19.47
CA THR A 146 -10.22 16.64 -18.87
C THR A 146 -10.89 17.67 -19.77
N ASP A 147 -12.22 17.71 -19.78
CA ASP A 147 -12.94 18.81 -20.41
C ASP A 147 -12.83 20.09 -19.57
N ALA A 148 -13.32 21.23 -20.09
CA ALA A 148 -13.28 22.52 -19.40
C ALA A 148 -14.00 22.52 -18.02
N ARG A 149 -14.76 21.47 -17.71
CA ARG A 149 -15.48 21.27 -16.45
C ARG A 149 -14.78 20.28 -15.51
N GLY A 150 -13.59 19.79 -15.88
CA GLY A 150 -12.79 18.87 -15.07
C GLY A 150 -13.23 17.40 -15.14
N TYR A 151 -14.15 17.05 -16.05
CA TYR A 151 -14.59 15.66 -16.21
C TYR A 151 -13.70 14.91 -17.18
N THR A 152 -13.43 13.63 -16.88
CA THR A 152 -12.66 12.72 -17.73
C THR A 152 -13.43 12.45 -19.02
N GLN A 153 -12.86 12.80 -20.17
CA GLN A 153 -13.48 12.43 -21.45
C GLN A 153 -13.20 10.95 -21.77
N LYS A 154 -14.26 10.13 -21.87
CA LYS A 154 -14.18 8.85 -22.60
C LYS A 154 -14.09 9.17 -24.10
N ARG A 155 -12.99 8.80 -24.75
CA ARG A 155 -12.74 9.14 -26.16
C ARG A 155 -13.44 8.16 -27.12
N ASN A 156 -14.35 8.67 -27.95
CA ASN A 156 -14.43 8.30 -29.37
C ASN A 156 -13.57 9.33 -30.12
N MET A 157 -12.50 8.89 -30.78
CA MET A 157 -11.50 9.79 -31.37
C MET A 157 -12.00 10.44 -32.67
N GLY A 158 -12.50 11.68 -32.56
CA GLY A 158 -12.62 12.66 -33.64
C GLY A 158 -11.68 13.84 -33.39
N ARG A 159 -11.02 14.32 -34.44
CA ARG A 159 -9.90 15.30 -34.42
C ARG A 159 -10.25 16.67 -33.81
N LYS A 160 -9.18 17.29 -33.28
CA LYS A 160 -9.00 18.67 -32.76
C LYS A 160 -9.68 18.96 -31.41
N ASN A 161 -8.87 19.30 -30.39
CA ASN A 161 -9.06 20.49 -29.53
C ASN A 161 -8.06 20.55 -28.37
N GLN A 162 -7.81 21.79 -27.93
CA GLN A 162 -6.99 22.20 -26.78
C GLN A 162 -7.22 21.31 -25.56
N TYR A 163 -6.13 20.81 -24.98
CA TYR A 163 -6.15 20.04 -23.76
C TYR A 163 -5.77 20.94 -22.59
N LEU A 164 -6.63 21.01 -21.57
CA LEU A 164 -6.27 21.59 -20.29
C LEU A 164 -5.51 20.51 -19.49
N VAL A 165 -4.19 20.68 -19.40
CA VAL A 165 -3.34 19.81 -18.58
C VAL A 165 -3.47 20.26 -17.14
N LEU A 166 -4.33 19.59 -16.37
CA LEU A 166 -4.32 19.72 -14.91
C LEU A 166 -3.21 18.81 -14.35
N PRO A 167 -2.50 19.21 -13.29
CA PRO A 167 -1.35 18.47 -12.74
C PRO A 167 -1.77 17.26 -11.89
N VAL A 168 -2.76 16.49 -12.34
CA VAL A 168 -3.26 15.33 -11.60
C VAL A 168 -3.39 14.15 -12.54
N ALA A 169 -2.76 13.04 -12.12
CA ALA A 169 -2.49 11.79 -12.83
C ALA A 169 -1.34 11.87 -13.83
N MET A 170 -0.10 11.88 -13.32
CA MET A 170 1.08 11.46 -14.10
C MET A 170 1.56 10.11 -13.60
N THR A 171 1.25 9.05 -14.33
CA THR A 171 1.83 7.72 -14.10
C THR A 171 1.66 6.79 -15.31
N PHE A 172 2.75 6.39 -15.99
CA PHE A 172 3.34 5.02 -16.02
C PHE A 172 3.73 4.40 -17.38
N VAL A 173 5.06 4.13 -17.54
CA VAL A 173 5.65 2.80 -17.87
C VAL A 173 7.10 2.72 -17.36
N ALA A 174 7.93 3.76 -17.56
CA ALA A 174 9.38 3.68 -17.33
C ALA A 174 9.78 3.61 -15.85
N ALA A 175 9.25 4.49 -15.00
CA ALA A 175 9.63 4.55 -13.57
C ALA A 175 9.15 3.34 -12.75
N LEU A 176 8.00 2.73 -13.10
CA LEU A 176 7.55 1.49 -12.44
C LEU A 176 8.50 0.34 -12.76
N ARG A 177 9.03 0.23 -13.98
CA ARG A 177 9.94 -0.88 -14.34
C ARG A 177 11.21 -0.85 -13.49
N GLU A 178 11.85 0.30 -13.32
CA GLU A 178 13.06 0.39 -12.49
C GLU A 178 12.75 0.11 -11.01
N ILE A 179 11.65 0.67 -10.47
CA ILE A 179 11.30 0.50 -9.05
C ILE A 179 10.81 -0.92 -8.76
N VAL A 180 9.98 -1.51 -9.62
CA VAL A 180 9.49 -2.89 -9.49
C VAL A 180 10.65 -3.88 -9.56
N MET A 181 11.63 -3.66 -10.44
CA MET A 181 12.78 -4.56 -10.55
C MET A 181 13.72 -4.47 -9.35
N VAL A 182 13.83 -3.31 -8.70
CA VAL A 182 14.68 -3.14 -7.50
C VAL A 182 13.98 -3.61 -6.22
N GLU A 183 12.67 -3.41 -6.09
CA GLU A 183 11.94 -3.66 -4.83
C GLU A 183 11.27 -5.04 -4.77
N LEU A 184 11.08 -5.73 -5.91
CA LEU A 184 10.50 -7.09 -5.98
C LEU A 184 11.54 -8.22 -6.15
N MET A 185 12.81 -7.90 -6.38
CA MET A 185 13.93 -8.87 -6.32
C MET A 185 14.51 -8.94 -4.91
#